data_AF-A0A2N2ZI07-F1
#
_entry.id   AF-A0A2N2ZI07-F1
#
_cell.length_a   1.000
_cell.length_b   1.000
_cell.length_c   1.000
_cell.angle_alpha   90.00
_cell.angle_beta   90.00
_cell.angle_gamma   90.00
#
_symmetry.space_group_name_H-M   'P 1'
#
loop_
_entity.id
_entity.type
_entity.pdbx_description
1 polymer ?
#
loop_
_entity_poly.entity_id
_entity_poly.type
_entity_poly.pdbx_seq_one_letter_code
_entity_poly.pdbx_strand_id
1 'polypeptide(L)'
;IPETAKLPLIAILTAFVVGGLSMSTTNGGIGVYPIAIQQILLLYDVPPESGLAFGWIIWIAQTVLVITTGFLSLLLLPIVNRK
;
A
#
# COMPACT_ATOMS: atom_id res chain seq x y z
N ILE A 1 11.50 -3.45 9.17
CA ILE A 1 10.90 -4.68 9.73
C ILE A 1 11.68 -5.85 9.12
N PRO A 2 12.71 -6.36 9.81
CA PRO A 2 13.57 -7.44 9.30
C PRO A 2 12.81 -8.68 8.83
N GLU A 3 11.68 -8.97 9.48
CA GLU A 3 10.79 -10.11 9.26
C GLU A 3 10.14 -10.06 7.87
N THR A 4 9.94 -8.87 7.30
CA THR A 4 9.36 -8.71 5.94
C THR A 4 10.42 -8.59 4.86
N ALA A 5 11.72 -8.63 5.19
CA ALA A 5 12.81 -8.37 4.24
C ALA A 5 13.11 -9.56 3.32
N LYS A 6 12.75 -10.79 3.71
CA LYS A 6 13.04 -12.04 2.99
C LYS A 6 11.78 -12.82 2.66
N LEU A 7 10.74 -12.13 2.23
CA LEU A 7 9.50 -12.78 1.81
C LEU A 7 9.64 -13.38 0.40
N PRO A 8 9.06 -14.57 0.13
CA PRO A 8 9.04 -15.13 -1.20
C PRO A 8 8.15 -14.29 -2.13
N LEU A 9 8.42 -14.33 -3.43
CA LEU A 9 7.66 -13.55 -4.43
C LEU A 9 6.15 -13.83 -4.35
N ILE A 10 5.76 -15.08 -4.07
CA ILE A 10 4.35 -15.46 -3.93
C ILE A 10 3.66 -14.68 -2.80
N ALA A 11 4.34 -14.43 -1.68
CA ALA A 11 3.81 -13.64 -0.57
C ALA A 11 3.53 -12.20 -1.00
N ILE A 12 4.47 -11.60 -1.74
CA ILE A 12 4.37 -10.25 -2.28
C ILE A 12 3.18 -10.17 -3.25
N LEU A 13 3.04 -11.13 -4.17
CA LEU A 13 1.94 -11.16 -5.13
C LEU A 13 0.57 -11.33 -4.44
N THR A 14 0.48 -12.23 -3.44
CA THR A 14 -0.76 -12.40 -2.67
C THR A 14 -1.13 -11.14 -1.90
N ALA A 15 -0.16 -10.49 -1.25
CA ALA A 15 -0.37 -9.24 -0.53
C ALA A 15 -0.76 -8.10 -1.48
N PHE A 16 -0.18 -8.04 -2.67
CA PHE A 16 -0.52 -7.08 -3.71
C PHE A 16 -1.98 -7.23 -4.18
N VAL A 17 -2.40 -8.45 -4.54
CA VAL A 17 -3.77 -8.71 -5.02
C VAL A 17 -4.79 -8.37 -3.93
N VAL A 18 -4.57 -8.87 -2.72
CA VAL A 18 -5.48 -8.66 -1.58
C VAL A 18 -5.49 -7.20 -1.13
N GLY A 19 -4.33 -6.54 -1.12
CA GLY A 19 -4.20 -5.12 -0.86
C GLY A 19 -4.92 -4.27 -1.91
N GLY A 20 -4.76 -4.60 -3.20
CA GLY A 20 -5.45 -3.93 -4.30
C GLY A 20 -6.97 -4.04 -4.18
N LEU A 21 -7.49 -5.23 -3.85
CA LEU A 21 -8.91 -5.44 -3.57
C LEU A 21 -9.37 -4.62 -2.36
N SER A 22 -8.57 -4.56 -1.30
CA SER A 22 -8.88 -3.76 -0.11
C SER A 22 -8.97 -2.27 -0.44
N MET A 23 -8.08 -1.77 -1.29
CA MET A 23 -8.12 -0.39 -1.78
C MET A 23 -9.34 -0.10 -2.65
N SER A 24 -9.73 -1.03 -3.55
CA SER A 24 -10.80 -0.80 -4.51
C SER A 24 -12.21 -1.00 -3.94
N THR A 25 -12.36 -1.94 -3.00
CA THR A 25 -13.66 -2.30 -2.42
C THR A 25 -14.07 -1.40 -1.25
N THR A 26 -13.16 -0.55 -0.77
CA THR A 26 -13.39 0.34 0.38
C THR A 26 -12.95 1.77 0.04
N ASN A 27 -13.19 2.73 0.93
CA ASN A 27 -12.81 4.14 0.75
C ASN A 27 -11.29 4.33 0.85
N GLY A 28 -10.55 3.90 -0.18
CA GLY A 28 -9.11 4.03 -0.24
C GLY A 28 -8.36 3.12 0.74
N GLY A 29 -8.96 2.01 1.18
CA GLY A 29 -8.27 0.99 1.98
C GLY A 29 -7.94 1.37 3.42
N ILE A 30 -8.42 2.51 3.94
CA ILE A 30 -8.09 2.95 5.30
C ILE A 30 -8.54 1.89 6.32
N GLY A 31 -7.59 1.39 7.11
CA GLY A 31 -7.81 0.33 8.11
C GLY A 31 -7.91 -1.08 7.49
N VAL A 32 -8.76 -1.27 6.47
CA VAL A 32 -8.96 -2.58 5.82
C VAL A 32 -7.69 -3.07 5.15
N TYR A 33 -6.94 -2.20 4.47
CA TYR A 33 -5.68 -2.56 3.81
C TYR A 33 -4.63 -3.06 4.82
N PRO A 34 -4.27 -2.32 5.90
CA PRO A 34 -3.33 -2.82 6.90
C PRO A 34 -3.72 -4.16 7.53
N ILE A 35 -5.01 -4.35 7.81
CA ILE A 35 -5.53 -5.60 8.38
C ILE A 35 -5.39 -6.73 7.35
N ALA A 36 -5.75 -6.51 6.10
CA ALA A 36 -5.65 -7.53 5.06
C ALA A 36 -4.18 -7.94 4.80
N ILE A 37 -3.26 -6.97 4.78
CA ILE A 37 -1.82 -7.24 4.66
C ILE A 37 -1.30 -8.02 5.88
N GLN A 38 -1.73 -7.67 7.09
CA GLN A 38 -1.40 -8.44 8.29
C GLN A 38 -1.81 -9.92 8.13
N GLN A 39 -3.04 -10.18 7.68
CA GLN A 39 -3.53 -11.55 7.53
C GLN A 39 -2.74 -12.35 6.49
N ILE A 40 -2.36 -11.72 5.37
CA ILE A 40 -1.53 -12.38 4.37
C ILE A 40 -0.14 -12.69 4.91
N LEU A 41 0.49 -11.73 5.58
CA LEU A 41 1.85 -11.90 6.11
C LEU A 41 1.89 -12.92 7.26
N LEU A 42 0.80 -13.07 8.01
CA LEU A 42 0.66 -14.10 9.03
C LEU A 42 0.77 -15.53 8.45
N LEU A 43 0.34 -15.74 7.21
CA LEU A 43 0.48 -17.03 6.51
C LEU A 43 1.94 -17.38 6.17
N TYR A 44 2.84 -16.40 6.27
CA TYR A 44 4.28 -16.54 6.00
C TYR A 44 5.12 -16.33 7.28
N ASP A 45 4.54 -16.63 8.45
CA ASP A 45 5.20 -16.56 9.76
C ASP A 45 5.70 -15.16 10.17
N VAL A 46 5.11 -14.10 9.60
CA VAL A 46 5.38 -12.73 10.05
C VAL A 46 4.51 -12.41 11.27
N PRO A 47 5.08 -11.87 12.37
CA PRO A 47 4.30 -11.49 13.55
C PRO A 47 3.18 -10.49 13.21
N PRO A 48 1.96 -10.65 13.76
CA PRO A 48 0.81 -9.79 13.45
C PRO A 48 1.08 -8.29 13.63
N GLU A 49 1.82 -7.91 14.67
CA GLU A 49 2.22 -6.53 14.94
C GLU A 49 3.13 -5.96 13.83
N SER A 50 4.05 -6.78 13.33
CA SER A 50 4.95 -6.42 12.23
C SER A 50 4.19 -6.32 10.91
N GLY A 51 3.28 -7.27 10.63
CA GLY A 51 2.45 -7.25 9.43
C GLY A 51 1.50 -6.04 9.39
N LEU A 52 0.90 -5.67 10.52
CA LEU A 52 0.05 -4.48 10.63
C LEU A 52 0.83 -3.19 10.42
N ALA A 53 1.99 -3.07 11.08
CA ALA A 53 2.89 -1.92 10.92
C ALA A 53 3.34 -1.78 9.45
N PHE A 54 3.72 -2.89 8.82
CA PHE A 54 4.07 -2.91 7.40
C PHE A 54 2.91 -2.44 6.51
N GLY A 55 1.70 -2.95 6.75
CA GLY A 55 0.50 -2.53 6.02
C GLY A 55 0.24 -1.03 6.12
N TRP A 56 0.37 -0.44 7.31
CA TRP A 56 0.26 1.01 7.51
C TRP A 56 1.35 1.80 6.80
N ILE A 57 2.61 1.36 6.87
CA ILE A 57 3.73 2.03 6.19
C ILE A 57 3.48 2.10 4.68
N ILE A 58 3.10 0.97 4.07
CA ILE A 58 2.83 0.92 2.63
C ILE A 58 1.62 1.78 2.26
N TRP A 59 0.54 1.70 3.04
CA TRP A 59 -0.66 2.51 2.79
C TRP A 59 -0.36 4.02 2.85
N ILE A 60 0.38 4.47 3.87
CA ILE A 60 0.77 5.89 4.02
C ILE A 60 1.70 6.29 2.87
N ALA A 61 2.72 5.49 2.56
CA ALA A 61 3.67 5.78 1.49
C ALA A 61 2.95 5.94 0.14
N GLN A 62 2.02 5.04 -0.17
CA GLN A 62 1.20 5.14 -1.38
C GLN A 62 0.30 6.38 -1.35
N THR A 63 -0.34 6.68 -0.21
CA THR A 63 -1.23 7.84 -0.08
C THR A 63 -0.45 9.16 -0.27
N VAL A 64 0.72 9.28 0.33
CA VAL A 64 1.61 10.43 0.16
C VAL A 64 2.06 10.55 -1.30
N LEU A 65 2.41 9.44 -1.96
CA LEU A 65 2.77 9.44 -3.38
C LEU A 65 1.63 9.96 -4.26
N VAL A 66 0.40 9.50 -4.02
CA VAL A 66 -0.78 9.95 -4.78
C VAL A 66 -1.06 11.42 -4.53
N ILE A 67 -1.02 11.88 -3.28
CA ILE A 67 -1.25 13.30 -2.94
C ILE A 67 -0.18 14.18 -3.58
N THR A 68 1.10 13.83 -3.44
CA THR A 68 2.20 14.64 -3.98
C THR A 68 2.20 14.67 -5.49
N THR A 69 2.07 13.51 -6.15
CA THR A 69 2.03 13.43 -7.62
C THR A 69 0.77 14.07 -8.19
N GLY A 70 -0.38 13.86 -7.55
CA GLY A 70 -1.64 14.50 -7.92
C GLY A 70 -1.57 16.01 -7.79
N PHE A 71 -1.02 16.52 -6.69
CA PHE A 71 -0.81 17.95 -6.48
C PHE A 71 0.17 18.55 -7.50
N LEU A 72 1.29 17.87 -7.76
CA LEU A 72 2.25 18.29 -8.78
C LEU A 72 1.61 18.33 -10.18
N SER A 73 0.76 17.36 -10.51
CA SER A 73 0.01 17.36 -11.77
C SER A 73 -0.87 18.60 -11.92
N LEU A 74 -1.59 19.01 -10.87
CA LEU A 74 -2.41 20.22 -10.90
C LEU A 74 -1.60 21.49 -11.20
N LEU A 75 -0.37 21.58 -10.70
CA LEU A 75 0.53 22.71 -10.97
C LEU A 75 1.14 22.66 -12.37
N LEU A 76 1.48 21.46 -12.85
CA LEU A 76 2.17 21.27 -14.12
C LEU A 76 1.23 21.28 -15.32
N LEU A 77 -0.01 20.80 -15.20
CA LEU A 77 -1.00 20.79 -16.26
C LEU A 77 -1.19 22.15 -16.95
N PRO A 78 -1.41 23.29 -16.26
CA PRO A 78 -1.55 24.59 -16.92
C PRO A 78 -0.25 25.09 -17.57
N ILE A 79 0.91 24.59 -17.15
CA ILE A 79 2.21 24.94 -17.73
C ILE A 79 2.44 24.14 -19.02
N VAL A 80 2.15 22.84 -18.99
CA VAL A 80 2.37 21.91 -20.11
C VAL A 80 1.30 22.06 -21.19
N ASN A 81 0.04 22.31 -20.80
CA ASN A 81 -1.10 22.37 -21.71
C ASN A 81 -1.36 23.78 -22.27
N ARG A 82 -0.37 24.69 -22.14
CA ARG A 82 -0.41 26.11 -22.52
C ARG A 82 -0.20 26.33 -24.04
N LYS A 83 -0.92 25.56 -24.86
CA LYS A 83 -1.16 25.90 -26.27
C LYS A 83 -2.42 26.75 -26.38
#